data_AF-A0A7V1D1T7-F1
#
_entry.id   AF-A0A7V1D1T7-F1
#
_cell.length_a   1.000
_cell.length_b   1.000
_cell.length_c   1.000
_cell.angle_alpha   90.00
_cell.angle_beta   90.00
_cell.angle_gamma   90.00
#
_symmetry.space_group_name_H-M   'P 1'
#
loop_
_entity.id
_entity.type
_entity.pdbx_description
1 polymer ?
#
loop_
_entity_poly.entity_id
_entity_poly.type
_entity_poly.pdbx_seq_one_letter_code
_entity_poly.pdbx_strand_id
1 'polypeptide(L)'
;MLNKFPVWKYLLVLAVIAIGLLYASPNLYGRDPAIQISGTKGTDADLSVVDKVNATLKKHNVTVKSVILENGQVLIRFKNVEEQLKAQDLLRDSLNDDYISAINMAPAQPHWLKALGGNPMKLGLDLSGGVHFTMEIDMVTAVDNALEQMDQDYKSDLREEKLRYRTVRRVAGTERLRVEMRNEADKDAAERFLQSRYPLHIFIDDSSNDNAFYASLSDQKLKEIRDYAIKQNETIIRNRINQIGVAEPNVQRQGAERIIVQLPGVQDTARAKEILGATATLEFREVDENADPSAAAQGRIPAGTEMIMSRDGYPVVLKKRIILEGSHITGAQSGADEYQRPQVSISLDSKGGAKMNAFTKRAIGKRMATVFIEYKPSGKTDANGKALPPIKVEEVINVA
;
A
#
# COMPACT_ATOMS: atom_id res chain seq x y z
N MET A 1 -17.56 50.64 46.87
CA MET A 1 -16.41 49.81 46.49
C MET A 1 -16.89 48.75 45.48
N LEU A 2 -16.57 48.88 44.20
CA LEU A 2 -17.09 47.98 43.15
C LEU A 2 -16.23 46.72 42.92
N ASN A 3 -14.99 46.66 43.40
CA ASN A 3 -14.12 45.48 43.26
C ASN A 3 -14.04 44.70 44.59
N LYS A 4 -14.53 43.44 44.57
CA LYS A 4 -14.52 42.53 45.73
C LYS A 4 -13.21 41.75 45.88
N PHE A 5 -12.36 41.70 44.86
CA PHE A 5 -11.08 41.00 44.89
C PHE A 5 -9.88 41.96 44.88
N PRO A 6 -8.71 41.52 45.40
CA PRO A 6 -7.45 42.24 45.23
C PRO A 6 -7.08 42.41 43.75
N VAL A 7 -6.46 43.53 43.41
CA VAL A 7 -6.05 43.89 42.03
C VAL A 7 -5.20 42.80 41.36
N TRP A 8 -4.32 42.13 42.11
CA TRP A 8 -3.48 41.05 41.57
C TRP A 8 -4.29 39.84 41.08
N LYS A 9 -5.46 39.54 41.68
CA LYS A 9 -6.34 38.45 41.21
C LYS A 9 -6.99 38.82 39.88
N TYR A 10 -7.40 40.08 39.71
CA TYR A 10 -7.90 40.57 38.43
C TYR A 10 -6.82 40.56 37.35
N LEU A 11 -5.58 40.94 37.68
CA LEU A 11 -4.43 40.84 36.76
C LEU A 11 -4.13 39.38 36.37
N LEU A 12 -4.21 38.45 37.32
CA LEU A 12 -4.04 37.02 37.05
C LEU A 12 -5.14 36.48 36.12
N VAL A 13 -6.40 36.84 36.35
CA VAL A 13 -7.51 36.46 35.46
C VAL A 13 -7.32 37.03 34.06
N LEU A 14 -6.92 38.31 33.95
CA LEU A 14 -6.60 38.93 32.65
C LEU A 14 -5.46 38.22 31.93
N ALA A 15 -4.39 37.84 32.65
CA ALA A 15 -3.28 37.09 32.09
C ALA A 15 -3.71 35.71 31.58
N VAL A 16 -4.53 34.98 32.34
CA VAL A 16 -5.07 33.67 31.91
C VAL A 16 -5.96 33.81 30.68
N ILE A 17 -6.84 34.83 30.64
CA ILE A 17 -7.68 35.10 29.46
C ILE A 17 -6.82 35.47 28.25
N ALA A 18 -5.79 36.30 28.43
CA ALA A 18 -4.87 36.68 27.36
C ALA A 18 -4.12 35.47 26.78
N ILE A 19 -3.65 34.56 27.65
CA ILE A 19 -3.03 33.29 27.22
C ILE A 19 -4.05 32.42 26.47
N GLY A 20 -5.27 32.29 26.99
CA GLY A 20 -6.35 31.54 26.33
C GLY A 20 -6.67 32.08 24.94
N LEU A 21 -6.77 33.41 24.79
CA LEU A 21 -6.98 34.08 23.50
C LEU A 21 -5.78 33.88 22.55
N LEU A 22 -4.55 33.90 23.08
CA LEU A 22 -3.35 33.65 22.28
C LEU A 22 -3.34 32.23 21.71
N TYR A 23 -3.68 31.22 22.50
CA TYR A 23 -3.80 29.83 22.02
C TYR A 23 -5.05 29.56 21.15
N ALA A 24 -6.10 30.38 21.25
CA ALA A 24 -7.28 30.30 20.38
C ALA A 24 -7.12 31.07 19.05
N SER A 25 -6.18 32.03 19.01
CA SER A 25 -5.91 32.88 17.84
C SER A 25 -5.56 32.13 16.55
N PRO A 26 -4.90 30.94 16.55
CA PRO A 26 -4.63 30.20 15.32
C PRO A 26 -5.89 29.92 14.48
N ASN A 27 -7.04 29.72 15.12
CA ASN A 27 -8.31 29.44 14.43
C ASN A 27 -8.86 30.65 13.64
N LEU A 28 -8.42 31.87 13.96
CA LEU A 28 -8.85 33.08 13.26
C LEU A 28 -8.15 33.24 11.90
N TYR A 29 -6.99 32.61 11.71
CA TYR A 29 -6.15 32.84 10.54
C TYR A 29 -6.63 32.12 9.26
N GLY A 30 -7.66 31.26 9.31
CA GLY A 30 -8.17 30.58 8.13
C GLY A 30 -7.14 29.66 7.46
N ARG A 31 -7.38 29.29 6.19
CA ARG A 31 -6.49 28.41 5.41
C ARG A 31 -6.11 29.05 4.09
N ASP A 32 -4.83 28.97 3.75
CA ASP A 32 -4.32 29.38 2.44
C ASP A 32 -4.47 28.20 1.46
N PRO A 33 -4.95 28.43 0.22
CA PRO A 33 -4.83 27.46 -0.85
C PRO A 33 -3.36 27.09 -1.05
N ALA A 34 -3.03 25.80 -1.00
CA ALA A 34 -1.66 25.32 -1.11
C ALA A 34 -1.52 24.15 -2.10
N ILE A 35 -0.35 24.00 -2.70
CA ILE A 35 0.04 22.77 -3.40
C ILE A 35 1.18 22.16 -2.62
N GLN A 36 1.06 20.87 -2.38
CA GLN A 36 2.07 20.07 -1.72
C GLN A 36 2.65 19.13 -2.76
N ILE A 37 3.97 19.20 -2.94
CA ILE A 37 4.70 18.31 -3.83
C ILE A 37 5.46 17.33 -2.95
N SER A 38 5.09 16.06 -3.05
CA SER A 38 5.80 14.93 -2.45
C SER A 38 6.38 14.08 -3.57
N GLY A 39 7.54 13.47 -3.33
CA GLY A 39 8.03 12.42 -4.23
C GLY A 39 7.15 11.18 -4.13
N THR A 40 6.99 10.49 -5.25
CA THR A 40 6.36 9.18 -5.29
C THR A 40 7.33 8.12 -4.76
N LYS A 41 6.80 7.06 -4.15
CA LYS A 41 7.59 5.86 -3.81
C LYS A 41 8.75 6.09 -2.82
N GLY A 42 8.69 7.15 -2.00
CA GLY A 42 9.62 7.38 -0.90
C GLY A 42 10.85 8.23 -1.26
N THR A 43 10.85 8.90 -2.41
CA THR A 43 11.79 9.98 -2.70
C THR A 43 11.35 11.25 -1.97
N ASP A 44 12.26 11.86 -1.20
CA ASP A 44 12.02 13.17 -0.62
C ASP A 44 12.25 14.26 -1.67
N ALA A 45 11.48 15.35 -1.58
CA ALA A 45 11.70 16.51 -2.42
C ALA A 45 12.92 17.30 -1.92
N ASP A 46 13.81 17.65 -2.85
CA ASP A 46 15.03 18.40 -2.57
C ASP A 46 14.95 19.86 -3.04
N LEU A 47 15.99 20.64 -2.72
CA LEU A 47 16.15 22.04 -3.18
C LEU A 47 16.08 22.17 -4.71
N SER A 48 16.52 21.15 -5.46
CA SER A 48 16.42 21.12 -6.93
C SER A 48 14.96 21.14 -7.42
N VAL A 49 14.05 20.49 -6.69
CA VAL A 49 12.62 20.49 -6.98
C VAL A 49 12.04 21.88 -6.70
N VAL A 50 12.45 22.52 -5.60
CA VAL A 50 12.05 23.90 -5.27
C VAL A 50 12.46 24.87 -6.38
N ASP A 51 13.67 24.75 -6.90
CA ASP A 51 14.17 25.60 -7.98
C ASP A 51 13.40 25.38 -9.29
N LYS A 52 13.13 24.11 -9.65
CA LYS A 52 12.33 23.75 -10.82
C LYS A 52 10.91 24.32 -10.73
N VAL A 53 10.27 24.16 -9.57
CA VAL A 53 8.95 24.70 -9.26
C VAL A 53 8.94 26.23 -9.40
N ASN A 54 9.89 26.91 -8.78
CA ASN A 54 10.01 28.37 -8.87
C ASN A 54 10.20 28.85 -10.32
N ALA A 55 11.01 28.14 -11.10
CA ALA A 55 11.23 28.45 -12.52
C ALA A 55 9.95 28.29 -13.34
N THR A 56 9.22 27.18 -13.16
CA THR A 56 7.96 26.93 -13.88
C THR A 56 6.89 27.97 -13.54
N LEU A 57 6.74 28.33 -12.26
CA LEU A 57 5.74 29.29 -11.81
C LEU A 57 6.05 30.72 -12.28
N LYS A 58 7.33 31.14 -12.22
CA LYS A 58 7.76 32.44 -12.76
C LYS A 58 7.56 32.53 -14.26
N LYS A 59 7.86 31.47 -15.01
CA LYS A 59 7.71 31.43 -16.48
C LYS A 59 6.26 31.70 -16.92
N HIS A 60 5.28 31.28 -16.12
CA HIS A 60 3.85 31.42 -16.43
C HIS A 60 3.17 32.54 -15.62
N ASN A 61 3.94 33.43 -14.96
CA ASN A 61 3.44 34.57 -14.18
C ASN A 61 2.43 34.21 -13.08
N VAL A 62 2.55 33.03 -12.46
CA VAL A 62 1.69 32.63 -11.34
C VAL A 62 2.18 33.27 -10.05
N THR A 63 1.27 33.90 -9.30
CA THR A 63 1.61 34.60 -8.05
C THR A 63 1.56 33.68 -6.84
N VAL A 64 2.72 33.39 -6.26
CA VAL A 64 2.86 32.61 -5.02
C VAL A 64 3.04 33.50 -3.79
N LYS A 65 2.49 33.07 -2.65
CA LYS A 65 2.67 33.69 -1.34
C LYS A 65 3.96 33.22 -0.68
N SER A 66 4.25 31.92 -0.74
CA SER A 66 5.48 31.31 -0.21
C SER A 66 5.74 29.96 -0.84
N VAL A 67 7.01 29.58 -1.00
CA VAL A 67 7.44 28.22 -1.34
C VAL A 67 8.43 27.79 -0.26
N ILE A 68 8.14 26.70 0.45
CA ILE A 68 8.94 26.22 1.57
C ILE A 68 9.13 24.71 1.44
N LEU A 69 10.33 24.23 1.72
CA LEU A 69 10.60 22.80 1.91
C LEU A 69 10.43 22.46 3.39
N GLU A 70 9.43 21.65 3.74
CA GLU A 70 9.23 21.11 5.09
C GLU A 70 9.08 19.59 5.00
N ASN A 71 9.81 18.82 5.84
CA ASN A 71 9.70 17.36 5.95
C ASN A 71 9.81 16.59 4.60
N GLY A 72 10.77 16.95 3.74
CA GLY A 72 10.95 16.29 2.44
C GLY A 72 9.83 16.59 1.44
N GLN A 73 9.02 17.64 1.68
CA GLN A 73 7.90 18.02 0.82
C GLN A 73 7.93 19.52 0.54
N VAL A 74 7.64 19.90 -0.70
CA VAL A 74 7.57 21.32 -1.09
C VAL A 74 6.14 21.80 -0.90
N LEU A 75 5.95 22.76 0.00
CA LEU A 75 4.67 23.42 0.25
C LEU A 75 4.66 24.80 -0.41
N ILE A 76 3.81 24.95 -1.41
CA ILE A 76 3.55 26.19 -2.15
C ILE A 76 2.24 26.76 -1.65
N ARG A 77 2.22 28.01 -1.20
CA ARG A 77 0.99 28.71 -0.78
C ARG A 77 0.62 29.77 -1.83
N PHE A 78 -0.68 29.89 -2.09
CA PHE A 78 -1.26 30.84 -3.04
C PHE A 78 -2.16 31.82 -2.30
N LYS A 79 -2.45 32.96 -2.93
CA LYS A 79 -3.43 33.92 -2.42
C LYS A 79 -4.87 33.46 -2.68
N ASN A 80 -5.10 32.77 -3.81
CA ASN A 80 -6.43 32.47 -4.35
C ASN A 80 -6.45 31.03 -4.89
N VAL A 81 -7.64 30.41 -4.92
CA VAL A 81 -7.86 29.05 -5.48
C VAL A 81 -7.62 29.02 -7.00
N GLU A 82 -7.92 30.11 -7.73
CA GLU A 82 -7.68 30.15 -9.18
C GLU A 82 -6.19 30.04 -9.55
N GLU A 83 -5.32 30.75 -8.81
CA GLU A 83 -3.87 30.70 -9.01
C GLU A 83 -3.32 29.31 -8.65
N GLN A 84 -3.90 28.68 -7.63
CA GLN A 84 -3.59 27.31 -7.23
C GLN A 84 -3.97 26.31 -8.34
N LEU A 85 -5.17 26.39 -8.91
CA LEU A 85 -5.59 25.47 -9.97
C LEU A 85 -4.72 25.62 -11.23
N LYS A 86 -4.43 26.86 -11.64
CA LYS A 86 -3.47 27.13 -12.74
C LYS A 86 -2.09 26.55 -12.45
N ALA A 87 -1.59 26.76 -11.23
CA ALA A 87 -0.30 26.21 -10.82
C ALA A 87 -0.30 24.69 -10.85
N GLN A 88 -1.39 24.04 -10.42
CA GLN A 88 -1.48 22.60 -10.38
C GLN A 88 -1.39 22.00 -11.79
N ASP A 89 -2.12 22.54 -12.76
CA ASP A 89 -2.06 22.04 -14.14
C ASP A 89 -0.64 22.17 -14.71
N LEU A 90 0.01 23.33 -14.50
CA LEU A 90 1.38 23.58 -14.95
C LEU A 90 2.41 22.69 -14.25
N LEU A 91 2.24 22.46 -12.95
CA LEU A 91 3.13 21.60 -12.17
C LEU A 91 2.93 20.13 -12.53
N ARG A 92 1.69 19.70 -12.81
CA ARG A 92 1.39 18.34 -13.28
C ARG A 92 2.10 18.04 -14.61
N ASP A 93 2.14 18.98 -15.53
CA ASP A 93 2.76 18.77 -16.84
C ASP A 93 4.30 18.91 -16.81
N SER A 94 4.85 19.61 -15.81
CA SER A 94 6.30 19.89 -15.71
C SER A 94 7.06 18.98 -14.73
N LEU A 95 6.36 18.35 -13.79
CA LEU A 95 6.91 17.36 -12.88
C LEU A 95 6.76 15.98 -13.51
N ASN A 96 7.84 15.18 -13.48
CA ASN A 96 7.80 13.79 -13.95
C ASN A 96 6.89 12.94 -13.05
N ASP A 97 6.54 11.72 -13.49
CA ASP A 97 5.76 10.73 -12.70
C ASP A 97 6.37 10.41 -11.31
N ASP A 98 7.60 10.85 -11.06
CA ASP A 98 8.32 10.73 -9.79
C ASP A 98 7.82 11.68 -8.70
N TYR A 99 6.99 12.68 -9.02
CA TYR A 99 6.46 13.63 -8.04
C TYR A 99 4.95 13.79 -8.18
N ILE A 100 4.24 13.79 -7.04
CA ILE A 100 2.81 14.09 -6.98
C ILE A 100 2.65 15.52 -6.50
N SER A 101 2.06 16.37 -7.35
CA SER A 101 1.50 17.64 -6.92
C SER A 101 0.06 17.41 -6.43
N ALA A 102 -0.14 17.47 -5.12
CA ALA A 102 -1.45 17.37 -4.49
C ALA A 102 -1.95 18.76 -4.08
N ILE A 103 -3.22 19.06 -4.35
CA ILE A 103 -3.85 20.27 -3.83
C ILE A 103 -4.17 20.07 -2.35
N ASN A 104 -3.82 21.04 -1.53
CA ASN A 104 -4.08 21.06 -0.09
C ASN A 104 -4.56 22.46 0.36
N MET A 105 -5.04 22.57 1.59
CA MET A 105 -5.27 23.83 2.27
C MET A 105 -4.37 23.90 3.50
N ALA A 106 -3.34 24.74 3.45
CA ALA A 106 -2.41 24.90 4.57
C ALA A 106 -2.95 25.90 5.59
N PRO A 107 -2.76 25.69 6.90
CA PRO A 107 -3.07 26.71 7.90
C PRO A 107 -2.31 28.01 7.61
N ALA A 108 -3.00 29.14 7.59
CA ALA A 108 -2.41 30.45 7.27
C ALA A 108 -1.84 31.16 8.52
N GLN A 109 -1.60 30.41 9.60
CA GLN A 109 -1.09 30.94 10.85
C GLN A 109 0.35 31.48 10.70
N PRO A 110 0.71 32.57 11.39
CA PRO A 110 2.07 33.08 11.40
C PRO A 110 3.08 32.10 11.99
N HIS A 111 4.33 32.15 11.52
CA HIS A 111 5.39 31.25 12.00
C HIS A 111 5.68 31.40 13.50
N TRP A 112 5.60 32.62 14.04
CA TRP A 112 5.79 32.87 15.48
C TRP A 112 4.73 32.17 16.35
N LEU A 113 3.49 32.04 15.85
CA LEU A 113 2.40 31.38 16.56
C LEU A 113 2.57 29.85 16.51
N LYS A 114 3.00 29.32 15.36
CA LYS A 114 3.41 27.90 15.20
C LYS A 114 4.56 27.55 16.15
N ALA A 115 5.55 28.42 16.30
CA ALA A 115 6.70 28.22 17.18
C ALA A 115 6.33 28.17 18.68
N LEU A 116 5.25 28.84 19.09
CA LEU A 116 4.69 28.78 20.44
C LEU A 116 3.77 27.57 20.67
N GLY A 117 3.63 26.69 19.69
CA GLY A 117 2.75 25.51 19.75
C GLY A 117 1.27 25.83 19.51
N GLY A 118 0.94 27.05 19.07
CA GLY A 118 -0.42 27.44 18.69
C GLY A 118 -0.77 26.86 17.33
N ASN A 119 -1.29 25.63 17.29
CA ASN A 119 -1.83 25.02 16.08
C ASN A 119 -3.36 25.19 16.02
N PRO A 120 -3.95 25.31 14.82
CA PRO A 120 -5.40 25.40 14.69
C PRO A 120 -6.03 24.07 15.09
N MET A 121 -7.30 24.10 15.48
CA MET A 121 -8.05 22.88 15.74
C MET A 121 -8.17 22.04 14.47
N LYS A 122 -8.02 20.72 14.65
CA LYS A 122 -8.25 19.73 13.60
C LYS A 122 -9.74 19.69 13.30
N LEU A 123 -10.10 20.02 12.07
CA LEU A 123 -11.47 20.04 11.61
C LEU A 123 -11.81 18.70 10.97
N GLY A 124 -12.90 18.08 11.42
CA GLY A 124 -13.43 16.86 10.82
C GLY A 124 -13.85 17.03 9.35
N LEU A 125 -14.22 15.94 8.70
CA LEU A 125 -14.66 15.91 7.30
C LEU A 125 -15.78 16.92 7.01
N ASP A 126 -16.75 17.04 7.91
CA ASP A 126 -17.91 17.93 7.73
C ASP A 126 -17.53 19.43 7.73
N LEU A 127 -16.42 19.79 8.40
CA LEU A 127 -15.98 21.18 8.54
C LEU A 127 -14.84 21.53 7.56
N SER A 128 -14.00 20.57 7.19
CA SER A 128 -12.92 20.77 6.21
C SER A 128 -13.33 20.47 4.77
N GLY A 129 -14.46 19.81 4.57
CA GLY A 129 -14.74 19.09 3.32
C GLY A 129 -13.78 17.91 3.12
N GLY A 130 -13.99 17.14 2.05
CA GLY A 130 -13.13 16.02 1.69
C GLY A 130 -13.93 14.84 1.12
N VAL A 131 -13.39 13.62 1.30
CA VAL A 131 -14.01 12.38 0.82
C VAL A 131 -14.14 11.33 1.90
N HIS A 132 -15.24 10.58 1.80
CA HIS A 132 -15.51 9.38 2.57
C HIS A 132 -15.60 8.19 1.61
N PHE A 133 -14.71 7.22 1.77
CA PHE A 133 -14.74 5.97 1.01
C PHE A 133 -15.09 4.82 1.94
N THR A 134 -15.98 3.94 1.45
CA THR A 134 -16.24 2.64 2.04
C THR A 134 -15.71 1.59 1.09
N MET A 135 -14.74 0.82 1.55
CA MET A 135 -14.08 -0.22 0.76
C MET A 135 -14.46 -1.59 1.31
N GLU A 136 -14.89 -2.49 0.44
CA GLU A 136 -15.21 -3.88 0.77
C GLU A 136 -14.06 -4.79 0.33
N ILE A 137 -13.65 -5.69 1.21
CA ILE A 137 -12.58 -6.64 0.94
C ILE A 137 -13.22 -7.91 0.37
N ASP A 138 -12.61 -8.47 -0.67
CA ASP A 138 -13.01 -9.75 -1.24
C ASP A 138 -12.60 -10.91 -0.30
N MET A 139 -13.50 -11.25 0.62
CA MET A 139 -13.30 -12.33 1.57
C MET A 139 -13.34 -13.71 0.91
N VAL A 140 -14.03 -13.85 -0.23
CA VAL A 140 -14.10 -15.12 -0.97
C VAL A 140 -12.71 -15.46 -1.49
N THR A 141 -12.06 -14.51 -2.17
CA THR A 141 -10.69 -14.69 -2.65
C THR A 141 -9.70 -14.91 -1.51
N ALA A 142 -9.88 -14.25 -0.36
CA ALA A 142 -9.01 -14.45 0.81
C ALA A 142 -9.12 -15.88 1.38
N VAL A 143 -10.34 -16.42 1.49
CA VAL A 143 -10.58 -17.79 1.93
C VAL A 143 -10.10 -18.80 0.89
N ASP A 144 -10.31 -18.52 -0.39
CA ASP A 144 -9.83 -19.36 -1.50
C ASP A 144 -8.31 -19.50 -1.46
N ASN A 145 -7.59 -18.38 -1.31
CA ASN A 145 -6.13 -18.39 -1.16
C ASN A 145 -5.69 -19.16 0.10
N ALA A 146 -6.42 -19.02 1.22
CA ALA A 146 -6.13 -19.77 2.43
C ALA A 146 -6.34 -21.28 2.28
N LEU A 147 -7.36 -21.70 1.51
CA LEU A 147 -7.61 -23.11 1.19
C LEU A 147 -6.55 -23.67 0.24
N GLU A 148 -6.09 -22.88 -0.74
CA GLU A 148 -4.96 -23.26 -1.60
C GLU A 148 -3.68 -23.44 -0.81
N GLN A 149 -3.41 -22.53 0.13
CA GLN A 149 -2.29 -22.62 1.06
C GLN A 149 -2.39 -23.88 1.91
N MET A 150 -3.57 -24.13 2.51
CA MET A 150 -3.85 -25.32 3.32
C MET A 150 -3.64 -26.63 2.53
N ASP A 151 -4.04 -26.69 1.25
CA ASP A 151 -3.79 -27.83 0.37
C ASP A 151 -2.28 -28.09 0.18
N GLN A 152 -1.48 -27.03 0.02
CA GLN A 152 -0.03 -27.17 -0.13
C GLN A 152 0.65 -27.59 1.17
N ASP A 153 0.28 -26.97 2.28
CA ASP A 153 0.90 -27.25 3.58
C ASP A 153 0.60 -28.69 3.99
N TYR A 154 -0.62 -29.19 3.75
CA TYR A 154 -0.95 -30.60 3.98
C TYR A 154 -0.11 -31.55 3.13
N LYS A 155 0.09 -31.26 1.83
CA LYS A 155 0.95 -32.08 0.96
C LYS A 155 2.41 -32.09 1.41
N SER A 156 2.89 -30.96 1.91
CA SER A 156 4.26 -30.80 2.41
C SER A 156 4.45 -31.59 3.71
N ASP A 157 3.62 -31.32 4.71
CA ASP A 157 3.74 -31.90 6.05
C ASP A 157 3.51 -33.43 6.02
N LEU A 158 2.54 -33.91 5.24
CA LEU A 158 2.34 -35.37 5.08
C LEU A 158 3.54 -36.05 4.41
N ARG A 159 4.24 -35.36 3.51
CA ARG A 159 5.45 -35.91 2.86
C ARG A 159 6.63 -35.94 3.83
N GLU A 160 6.77 -34.92 4.66
CA GLU A 160 7.80 -34.82 5.68
C GLU A 160 7.67 -35.94 6.72
N GLU A 161 6.46 -36.20 7.19
CA GLU A 161 6.12 -37.34 8.07
C GLU A 161 6.09 -38.70 7.36
N LYS A 162 6.42 -38.74 6.06
CA LYS A 162 6.44 -39.94 5.21
C LYS A 162 5.09 -40.68 5.13
N LEU A 163 3.99 -39.98 5.39
CA LEU A 163 2.63 -40.49 5.27
C LEU A 163 2.19 -40.47 3.81
N ARG A 164 1.85 -41.64 3.27
CA ARG A 164 1.59 -41.79 1.83
C ARG A 164 0.15 -41.42 1.49
N TYR A 165 -0.04 -40.21 1.00
CA TYR A 165 -1.31 -39.75 0.44
C TYR A 165 -1.46 -40.09 -1.05
N ARG A 166 -2.69 -40.32 -1.51
CA ARG A 166 -3.04 -40.45 -2.94
C ARG A 166 -3.35 -39.10 -3.55
N THR A 167 -4.22 -38.34 -2.91
CA THR A 167 -4.61 -37.01 -3.39
C THR A 167 -5.01 -36.11 -2.24
N VAL A 168 -4.65 -34.84 -2.35
CA VAL A 168 -5.18 -33.75 -1.53
C VAL A 168 -5.68 -32.72 -2.53
N ARG A 169 -6.98 -32.44 -2.50
CA ARG A 169 -7.64 -31.51 -3.43
C ARG A 169 -8.80 -30.82 -2.75
N ARG A 170 -9.05 -29.59 -3.16
CA ARG A 170 -10.28 -28.88 -2.85
C ARG A 170 -11.48 -29.54 -3.53
N VAL A 171 -12.57 -29.65 -2.80
CA VAL A 171 -13.87 -30.07 -3.34
C VAL A 171 -14.53 -28.84 -3.96
N ALA A 172 -14.80 -28.92 -5.27
CA ALA A 172 -15.34 -27.80 -6.05
C ALA A 172 -16.63 -27.23 -5.42
N GLY A 173 -16.71 -25.91 -5.31
CA GLY A 173 -17.88 -25.22 -4.75
C GLY A 173 -18.02 -25.30 -3.22
N THR A 174 -17.02 -25.83 -2.51
CA THR A 174 -17.04 -25.90 -1.04
C THR A 174 -15.75 -25.37 -0.41
N GLU A 175 -15.82 -25.06 0.88
CA GLU A 175 -14.68 -24.67 1.73
C GLU A 175 -14.01 -25.88 2.39
N ARG A 176 -13.98 -27.02 1.68
CA ARG A 176 -13.44 -28.28 2.18
C ARG A 176 -12.35 -28.83 1.27
N LEU A 177 -11.30 -29.34 1.88
CA LEU A 177 -10.28 -30.16 1.25
C LEU A 177 -10.60 -31.64 1.47
N ARG A 178 -10.52 -32.44 0.43
CA ARG A 178 -10.56 -33.91 0.53
C ARG A 178 -9.14 -34.44 0.52
N VAL A 179 -8.80 -35.18 1.56
CA VAL A 179 -7.52 -35.88 1.71
C VAL A 179 -7.79 -37.37 1.57
N GLU A 180 -7.24 -37.99 0.54
CA GLU A 180 -7.31 -39.43 0.32
C GLU A 180 -5.93 -40.03 0.57
N MET A 181 -5.89 -41.00 1.48
CA MET A 181 -4.68 -41.73 1.86
C MET A 181 -4.59 -43.07 1.12
N ARG A 182 -3.42 -43.72 1.17
CA ARG A 182 -3.23 -44.99 0.48
C ARG A 182 -3.88 -46.16 1.20
N ASN A 183 -3.83 -46.14 2.53
CA ASN A 183 -4.33 -47.16 3.44
C ASN A 183 -5.04 -46.49 4.64
N GLU A 184 -5.92 -47.23 5.30
CA GLU A 184 -6.67 -46.77 6.49
C GLU A 184 -5.76 -46.43 7.67
N ALA A 185 -4.71 -47.23 7.91
CA ALA A 185 -3.72 -46.95 8.96
C ALA A 185 -2.98 -45.62 8.72
N ASP A 186 -2.69 -45.29 7.46
CA ASP A 186 -2.06 -44.00 7.10
C ASP A 186 -3.06 -42.85 7.26
N LYS A 187 -4.36 -43.10 7.06
CA LYS A 187 -5.44 -42.14 7.29
C LYS A 187 -5.55 -41.76 8.76
N ASP A 188 -5.62 -42.73 9.66
CA ASP A 188 -5.70 -42.46 11.10
C ASP A 188 -4.45 -41.73 11.62
N ALA A 189 -3.27 -42.10 11.13
CA ALA A 189 -2.02 -41.44 11.48
C ALA A 189 -1.98 -39.99 10.96
N ALA A 190 -2.38 -39.77 9.70
CA ALA A 190 -2.45 -38.44 9.10
C ALA A 190 -3.47 -37.54 9.79
N GLU A 191 -4.64 -38.06 10.10
CA GLU A 191 -5.69 -37.30 10.78
C GLU A 191 -5.21 -36.82 12.16
N ARG A 192 -4.65 -37.72 12.99
CA ARG A 192 -4.11 -37.34 14.31
C ARG A 192 -2.98 -36.32 14.21
N PHE A 193 -2.08 -36.52 13.24
CA PHE A 193 -0.96 -35.61 13.00
C PHE A 193 -1.46 -34.21 12.61
N LEU A 194 -2.37 -34.13 11.63
CA LEU A 194 -2.92 -32.87 11.15
C LEU A 194 -3.80 -32.19 12.20
N GLN A 195 -4.56 -32.93 13.01
CA GLN A 195 -5.31 -32.39 14.15
C GLN A 195 -4.37 -31.76 15.19
N SER A 196 -3.25 -32.42 15.50
CA SER A 196 -2.25 -31.87 16.44
C SER A 196 -1.52 -30.65 15.87
N ARG A 197 -1.24 -30.63 14.56
CA ARG A 197 -0.52 -29.55 13.89
C ARG A 197 -1.41 -28.33 13.65
N TYR A 198 -2.68 -28.56 13.32
CA TYR A 198 -3.66 -27.55 12.96
C TYR A 198 -4.92 -27.64 13.84
N PRO A 199 -4.84 -27.17 15.10
CA PRO A 199 -5.93 -27.31 16.07
C PRO A 199 -7.20 -26.52 15.70
N LEU A 200 -7.10 -25.55 14.77
CA LEU A 200 -8.24 -24.75 14.30
C LEU A 200 -8.84 -25.27 12.98
N HIS A 201 -8.43 -26.45 12.52
CA HIS A 201 -9.07 -27.14 11.39
C HIS A 201 -10.02 -28.22 11.90
N ILE A 202 -11.10 -28.45 11.16
CA ILE A 202 -12.11 -29.46 11.45
C ILE A 202 -11.89 -30.61 10.48
N PHE A 203 -11.86 -31.83 11.00
CA PHE A 203 -11.67 -33.05 10.21
C PHE A 203 -12.92 -33.91 10.35
N ILE A 204 -13.42 -34.42 9.22
CA ILE A 204 -14.65 -35.21 9.14
C ILE A 204 -14.39 -36.37 8.20
N ASP A 205 -14.66 -37.60 8.65
CA ASP A 205 -14.48 -38.78 7.81
C ASP A 205 -15.37 -38.78 6.57
N ASP A 206 -14.82 -39.28 5.47
CA ASP A 206 -15.56 -39.45 4.23
C ASP A 206 -16.36 -40.75 4.28
N SER A 207 -17.67 -40.65 4.49
CA SER A 207 -18.57 -41.81 4.53
C SER A 207 -18.60 -42.62 3.23
N SER A 208 -18.03 -42.11 2.13
CA SER A 208 -17.94 -42.80 0.85
C SER A 208 -16.63 -43.58 0.65
N ASN A 209 -15.59 -43.31 1.43
CA ASN A 209 -14.28 -43.94 1.30
C ASN A 209 -13.54 -43.94 2.64
N ASP A 210 -13.36 -45.11 3.23
CA ASP A 210 -12.70 -45.32 4.53
C ASP A 210 -11.24 -44.82 4.56
N ASN A 211 -10.61 -44.65 3.38
CA ASN A 211 -9.25 -44.11 3.27
C ASN A 211 -9.20 -42.59 3.11
N ALA A 212 -10.33 -41.89 3.21
CA ALA A 212 -10.41 -40.45 2.98
C ALA A 212 -11.11 -39.71 4.13
N PHE A 213 -10.73 -38.45 4.28
CA PHE A 213 -11.41 -37.51 5.18
C PHE A 213 -11.47 -36.12 4.54
N TYR A 214 -12.43 -35.33 5.00
CA TYR A 214 -12.57 -33.92 4.69
C TYR A 214 -11.93 -33.09 5.78
N ALA A 215 -11.18 -32.07 5.38
CA ALA A 215 -10.69 -31.03 6.26
C ALA A 215 -11.33 -29.69 5.87
N SER A 216 -11.77 -28.92 6.86
CA SER A 216 -12.30 -27.57 6.68
C SER A 216 -11.73 -26.62 7.72
N LEU A 217 -11.84 -25.33 7.46
CA LEU A 217 -11.45 -24.30 8.43
C LEU A 217 -12.55 -24.19 9.49
N SER A 218 -12.19 -24.07 10.77
CA SER A 218 -13.15 -23.73 11.82
C SER A 218 -13.63 -22.28 11.70
N ASP A 219 -14.75 -21.94 12.33
CA ASP A 219 -15.24 -20.56 12.40
C ASP A 219 -14.22 -19.61 13.03
N GLN A 220 -13.44 -20.10 14.00
CA GLN A 220 -12.35 -19.33 14.61
C GLN A 220 -11.24 -19.07 13.58
N LYS A 221 -10.86 -20.07 12.78
CA LYS A 221 -9.83 -19.88 11.75
C LYS A 221 -10.28 -18.95 10.64
N LEU A 222 -11.55 -19.06 10.21
CA LEU A 222 -12.14 -18.15 9.25
C LEU A 222 -12.15 -16.71 9.77
N LYS A 223 -12.45 -16.51 11.07
CA LYS A 223 -12.34 -15.19 11.70
C LYS A 223 -10.92 -14.64 11.69
N GLU A 224 -9.91 -15.46 12.01
CA GLU A 224 -8.50 -15.05 11.93
C GLU A 224 -8.10 -14.62 10.52
N ILE A 225 -8.53 -15.37 9.50
CA ILE A 225 -8.26 -15.04 8.09
C ILE A 225 -8.90 -13.70 7.72
N ARG A 226 -10.16 -13.47 8.09
CA ARG A 226 -10.85 -12.18 7.84
C ARG A 226 -10.16 -11.02 8.56
N ASP A 227 -9.81 -11.20 9.84
CA ASP A 227 -9.14 -10.18 10.63
C ASP A 227 -7.74 -9.85 10.07
N TYR A 228 -7.01 -10.87 9.62
CA TYR A 228 -5.73 -10.70 8.94
C TYR A 228 -5.88 -9.94 7.62
N ALA A 229 -6.84 -10.33 6.77
CA ALA A 229 -7.12 -9.67 5.50
C ALA A 229 -7.46 -8.18 5.68
N ILE A 230 -8.27 -7.84 6.70
CA ILE A 230 -8.58 -6.44 7.03
C ILE A 230 -7.33 -5.69 7.46
N LYS A 231 -6.56 -6.25 8.40
CA LYS A 231 -5.37 -5.56 8.93
C LYS A 231 -4.32 -5.31 7.85
N GLN A 232 -4.14 -6.28 6.95
CA GLN A 232 -3.24 -6.14 5.81
C GLN A 232 -3.71 -5.03 4.86
N ASN A 233 -4.99 -5.04 4.47
CA ASN A 233 -5.55 -4.00 3.60
C ASN A 233 -5.56 -2.62 4.28
N GLU A 234 -5.82 -2.54 5.59
CA GLU A 234 -5.74 -1.29 6.35
C GLU A 234 -4.33 -0.68 6.27
N THR A 235 -3.30 -1.51 6.41
CA THR A 235 -1.89 -1.08 6.32
C THR A 235 -1.56 -0.59 4.91
N ILE A 236 -2.01 -1.31 3.87
CA ILE A 236 -1.83 -0.92 2.47
C ILE A 236 -2.50 0.44 2.20
N ILE A 237 -3.73 0.62 2.66
CA ILE A 237 -4.49 1.87 2.51
C ILE A 237 -3.80 3.02 3.24
N ARG A 238 -3.35 2.84 4.49
CA ARG A 238 -2.59 3.87 5.22
C ARG A 238 -1.36 4.33 4.44
N ASN A 239 -0.58 3.41 3.88
CA ASN A 239 0.60 3.73 3.09
C ASN A 239 0.26 4.52 1.83
N ARG A 240 -0.84 4.19 1.15
CA ARG A 240 -1.31 4.93 -0.03
C ARG A 240 -1.77 6.33 0.32
N ILE A 241 -2.41 6.51 1.47
CA ILE A 241 -2.86 7.84 1.88
C ILE A 241 -1.68 8.77 2.16
N ASN A 242 -0.59 8.25 2.72
CA ASN A 242 0.64 9.03 2.88
C ASN A 242 1.16 9.58 1.53
N GLN A 243 0.98 8.84 0.43
CA GLN A 243 1.36 9.29 -0.92
C GLN A 243 0.46 10.42 -1.44
N ILE A 244 -0.79 10.50 -0.98
CA ILE A 244 -1.72 11.59 -1.32
C ILE A 244 -1.33 12.89 -0.57
N GLY A 245 -0.50 12.80 0.48
CA GLY A 245 -0.05 13.96 1.25
C GLY A 245 -1.11 14.49 2.22
N VAL A 246 -2.10 13.68 2.58
CA VAL A 246 -3.14 14.05 3.55
C VAL A 246 -2.55 14.04 4.95
N ALA A 247 -2.58 15.18 5.63
CA ALA A 247 -1.96 15.33 6.93
C ALA A 247 -2.57 14.42 8.00
N GLU A 248 -3.88 14.11 7.93
CA GLU A 248 -4.60 13.40 8.99
C GLU A 248 -5.74 12.51 8.47
N PRO A 249 -5.41 11.33 7.93
CA PRO A 249 -6.43 10.40 7.49
C PRO A 249 -6.99 9.55 8.63
N ASN A 250 -8.28 9.27 8.56
CA ASN A 250 -8.93 8.32 9.46
C ASN A 250 -9.25 7.04 8.68
N VAL A 251 -8.55 5.96 9.02
CA VAL A 251 -8.77 4.63 8.46
C VAL A 251 -9.24 3.73 9.59
N GLN A 252 -10.46 3.20 9.45
CA GLN A 252 -11.08 2.37 10.47
C GLN A 252 -11.79 1.19 9.84
N ARG A 253 -11.75 0.05 10.52
CA ARG A 253 -12.59 -1.11 10.19
C ARG A 253 -14.06 -0.78 10.45
N GLN A 254 -14.92 -1.11 9.51
CA GLN A 254 -16.37 -1.06 9.64
C GLN A 254 -16.95 -2.48 9.49
N GLY A 255 -17.43 -3.04 10.61
CA GLY A 255 -17.98 -4.39 10.60
C GLY A 255 -16.95 -5.47 10.26
N ALA A 256 -17.40 -6.58 9.67
CA ALA A 256 -16.54 -7.75 9.43
C ALA A 256 -15.69 -7.67 8.16
N GLU A 257 -16.07 -6.87 7.16
CA GLU A 257 -15.51 -6.98 5.80
C GLU A 257 -15.19 -5.63 5.13
N ARG A 258 -15.46 -4.51 5.82
CA ARG A 258 -15.32 -3.17 5.24
C ARG A 258 -14.31 -2.32 5.98
N ILE A 259 -13.70 -1.39 5.25
CA ILE A 259 -12.82 -0.35 5.77
C ILE A 259 -13.40 1.00 5.36
N ILE A 260 -13.60 1.87 6.35
CA ILE A 260 -13.91 3.28 6.15
C ILE A 260 -12.60 4.04 6.04
N VAL A 261 -12.51 4.88 5.02
CA VAL A 261 -11.43 5.85 4.84
C VAL A 261 -12.03 7.25 4.76
N GLN A 262 -11.58 8.14 5.62
CA GLN A 262 -11.95 9.56 5.59
C GLN A 262 -10.70 10.39 5.34
N LEU A 263 -10.75 11.19 4.28
CA LEU A 263 -9.65 12.07 3.88
C LEU A 263 -10.13 13.53 3.96
N PRO A 264 -9.97 14.20 5.11
CA PRO A 264 -10.37 15.60 5.26
C PRO A 264 -9.46 16.52 4.44
N GLY A 265 -10.03 17.52 3.79
CA GLY A 265 -9.32 18.54 3.03
C GLY A 265 -8.77 18.08 1.67
N VAL A 266 -9.05 16.85 1.24
CA VAL A 266 -8.73 16.39 -0.13
C VAL A 266 -9.65 17.09 -1.12
N GLN A 267 -9.06 17.76 -2.10
CA GLN A 267 -9.81 18.45 -3.16
C GLN A 267 -10.00 17.57 -4.41
N ASP A 268 -9.00 16.78 -4.77
CA ASP A 268 -9.06 15.89 -5.94
C ASP A 268 -9.53 14.48 -5.55
N THR A 269 -10.86 14.31 -5.60
CA THR A 269 -11.54 13.06 -5.21
C THR A 269 -11.31 11.93 -6.21
N ALA A 270 -11.16 12.26 -7.50
CA ALA A 270 -10.91 11.30 -8.56
C ALA A 270 -9.51 10.70 -8.42
N ARG A 271 -8.50 11.55 -8.20
CA ARG A 271 -7.13 11.11 -7.94
C ARG A 271 -7.01 10.27 -6.68
N ALA A 272 -7.70 10.66 -5.61
CA ALA A 272 -7.74 9.87 -4.38
C ALA A 272 -8.36 8.48 -4.62
N LYS A 273 -9.45 8.41 -5.40
CA LYS A 273 -10.07 7.14 -5.78
C LYS A 273 -9.15 6.28 -6.64
N GLU A 274 -8.41 6.86 -7.58
CA GLU A 274 -7.43 6.13 -8.41
C GLU A 274 -6.32 5.50 -7.57
N ILE A 275 -5.72 6.28 -6.66
CA ILE A 275 -4.61 5.82 -5.81
C ILE A 275 -5.09 4.75 -4.83
N LEU A 276 -6.25 4.95 -4.19
CA LEU A 276 -6.80 3.98 -3.25
C LEU A 276 -7.33 2.72 -3.93
N GLY A 277 -7.82 2.82 -5.16
CA GLY A 277 -8.38 1.71 -5.94
C GLY A 277 -7.35 0.92 -6.76
N ALA A 278 -6.11 1.39 -6.88
CA ALA A 278 -5.07 0.65 -7.58
C ALA A 278 -4.81 -0.73 -6.94
N THR A 279 -4.32 -1.71 -7.67
CA THR A 279 -3.81 -2.96 -7.06
C THR A 279 -2.35 -3.11 -7.41
N ALA A 280 -1.54 -3.53 -6.44
CA ALA A 280 -0.11 -3.71 -6.63
C ALA A 280 0.24 -5.19 -6.47
N THR A 281 1.05 -5.72 -7.37
CA THR A 281 1.63 -7.05 -7.28
C THR A 281 3.13 -6.99 -7.54
N LEU A 282 3.83 -8.03 -7.15
CA LEU A 282 5.26 -8.19 -7.36
C LEU A 282 5.50 -9.34 -8.33
N GLU A 283 6.54 -9.23 -9.14
CA GLU A 283 7.04 -10.34 -9.95
C GLU A 283 8.56 -10.43 -9.81
N PHE A 284 9.07 -11.66 -9.71
CA PHE A 284 10.50 -11.93 -9.71
C PHE A 284 10.87 -12.48 -11.08
N ARG A 285 11.83 -11.84 -11.76
CA ARG A 285 12.25 -12.19 -13.11
C ARG A 285 13.78 -12.28 -13.20
N GLU A 286 14.28 -13.15 -14.07
CA GLU A 286 15.72 -13.30 -14.34
C GLU A 286 16.20 -12.13 -15.20
N VAL A 287 17.31 -11.49 -14.83
CA VAL A 287 17.95 -10.46 -15.66
C VAL A 287 18.69 -11.14 -16.81
N ASP A 288 18.62 -10.57 -18.00
CA ASP A 288 19.47 -11.00 -19.11
C ASP A 288 20.76 -10.18 -19.13
N GLU A 289 21.83 -10.75 -18.57
CA GLU A 289 23.15 -10.13 -18.50
C GLU A 289 23.88 -10.04 -19.85
N ASN A 290 23.43 -10.80 -20.86
CA ASN A 290 24.03 -10.76 -22.20
C ASN A 290 23.40 -9.67 -23.09
N ALA A 291 22.27 -9.11 -22.67
CA ALA A 291 21.60 -8.07 -23.41
C ALA A 291 22.25 -6.71 -23.13
N ASP A 292 22.61 -5.97 -24.17
CA ASP A 292 23.10 -4.60 -24.03
C ASP A 292 21.93 -3.67 -23.66
N PRO A 293 21.93 -3.06 -22.45
CA PRO A 293 20.86 -2.15 -22.02
C PRO A 293 20.70 -0.94 -22.95
N SER A 294 21.79 -0.51 -23.62
CA SER A 294 21.79 0.65 -24.53
C SER A 294 21.16 0.30 -25.88
N ALA A 295 21.38 -0.92 -26.38
CA ALA A 295 20.70 -1.45 -27.57
C ALA A 295 19.20 -1.73 -27.29
N ALA A 296 18.88 -2.19 -26.08
CA ALA A 296 17.50 -2.41 -25.63
C ALA A 296 16.71 -1.10 -25.54
N ALA A 297 17.34 -0.01 -25.08
CA ALA A 297 16.73 1.33 -25.09
C ALA A 297 16.37 1.83 -26.50
N GLN A 298 17.08 1.35 -27.53
CA GLN A 298 16.81 1.64 -28.95
C GLN A 298 15.83 0.64 -29.60
N GLY A 299 15.18 -0.22 -28.79
CA GLY A 299 14.18 -1.19 -29.25
C GLY A 299 14.75 -2.49 -29.84
N ARG A 300 16.07 -2.71 -29.78
CA ARG A 300 16.71 -3.96 -30.22
C ARG A 300 16.83 -4.92 -29.04
N ILE A 301 15.74 -5.63 -28.77
CA ILE A 301 15.61 -6.52 -27.60
C ILE A 301 15.65 -7.99 -28.07
N PRO A 302 16.49 -8.87 -27.48
CA PRO A 302 16.51 -10.29 -27.80
C PRO A 302 15.14 -10.97 -27.64
N ALA A 303 14.87 -11.98 -28.46
CA ALA A 303 13.62 -12.74 -28.39
C ALA A 303 13.44 -13.37 -26.99
N GLY A 304 12.25 -13.19 -26.41
CA GLY A 304 11.94 -13.70 -25.07
C GLY A 304 12.40 -12.81 -23.91
N THR A 305 12.92 -11.62 -24.20
CA THR A 305 13.23 -10.59 -23.19
C THR A 305 12.34 -9.36 -23.33
N GLU A 306 12.26 -8.57 -22.27
CA GLU A 306 11.50 -7.34 -22.16
C GLU A 306 12.37 -6.33 -21.40
N MET A 307 12.36 -5.07 -21.85
CA MET A 307 13.05 -3.99 -21.17
C MET A 307 12.05 -3.27 -20.27
N ILE A 308 12.37 -3.18 -18.99
CA ILE A 308 11.60 -2.44 -17.99
C ILE A 308 12.53 -1.39 -17.37
N MET A 309 12.03 -0.19 -17.17
CA MET A 309 12.79 0.86 -16.49
C MET A 309 12.90 0.54 -14.99
N SER A 310 14.10 0.68 -14.44
CA SER A 310 14.29 0.67 -13.00
C SER A 310 13.74 1.95 -12.38
N ARG A 311 13.37 1.87 -11.10
CA ARG A 311 12.98 3.01 -10.28
C ARG A 311 14.02 4.14 -10.31
N ASP A 312 15.30 3.82 -10.45
CA ASP A 312 16.37 4.83 -10.55
C ASP A 312 16.61 5.35 -11.98
N GLY A 313 15.75 5.00 -12.93
CA GLY A 313 15.73 5.53 -14.30
C GLY A 313 16.65 4.85 -15.30
N TYR A 314 17.33 3.75 -14.95
CA TYR A 314 18.13 2.97 -15.90
C TYR A 314 17.34 1.79 -16.50
N PRO A 315 17.53 1.43 -17.78
CA PRO A 315 16.84 0.30 -18.41
C PRO A 315 17.41 -1.03 -17.90
N VAL A 316 16.52 -1.97 -17.57
CA VAL A 316 16.88 -3.34 -17.17
C VAL A 316 16.21 -4.33 -18.12
N VAL A 317 17.01 -5.20 -18.73
CA VAL A 317 16.51 -6.24 -19.62
C VAL A 317 16.23 -7.50 -18.82
N LEU A 318 14.98 -7.93 -18.85
CA LEU A 318 14.47 -9.08 -18.10
C LEU A 318 13.98 -10.16 -19.04
N LYS A 319 14.10 -11.42 -18.63
CA LYS A 319 13.42 -12.52 -19.33
C LYS A 319 11.91 -12.41 -19.08
N LYS A 320 11.10 -12.60 -20.12
CA LYS A 320 9.63 -12.56 -20.02
C LYS A 320 9.05 -13.64 -19.10
N ARG A 321 9.82 -14.69 -18.82
CA ARG A 321 9.39 -15.79 -17.95
C ARG A 321 9.43 -15.33 -16.48
N ILE A 322 8.25 -15.29 -15.87
CA ILE A 322 8.09 -15.01 -14.45
C ILE A 322 8.58 -16.23 -13.64
N ILE A 323 9.46 -15.98 -12.67
CA ILE A 323 9.97 -17.01 -11.76
C ILE A 323 8.96 -17.23 -10.63
N LEU A 324 8.54 -16.11 -10.04
CA LEU A 324 7.67 -16.08 -8.87
C LEU A 324 6.78 -14.84 -8.93
N GLU A 325 5.52 -15.01 -8.57
CA GLU A 325 4.53 -13.93 -8.48
C GLU A 325 4.29 -13.57 -7.01
N GLY A 326 3.83 -12.35 -6.76
CA GLY A 326 3.54 -11.83 -5.42
C GLY A 326 2.41 -12.57 -4.70
N SER A 327 1.56 -13.31 -5.42
CA SER A 327 0.54 -14.21 -4.86
C SER A 327 1.13 -15.30 -3.97
N HIS A 328 2.40 -15.64 -4.18
CA HIS A 328 3.13 -16.64 -3.39
C HIS A 328 3.84 -16.06 -2.15
N ILE A 329 3.65 -14.76 -1.85
CA ILE A 329 4.21 -14.11 -0.67
C ILE A 329 3.22 -14.24 0.48
N THR A 330 3.60 -14.94 1.53
CA THR A 330 2.78 -15.14 2.74
C THR A 330 3.05 -14.07 3.79
N GLY A 331 4.23 -13.44 3.76
CA GLY A 331 4.58 -12.35 4.67
C GLY A 331 5.74 -11.51 4.15
N ALA A 332 5.80 -10.26 4.58
CA ALA A 332 6.93 -9.37 4.34
C ALA A 332 7.22 -8.56 5.61
N GLN A 333 8.49 -8.44 5.98
CA GLN A 333 8.93 -7.70 7.15
C GLN A 333 10.08 -6.76 6.76
N SER A 334 9.96 -5.49 7.12
CA SER A 334 11.09 -4.56 7.04
C SER A 334 11.98 -4.74 8.27
N GLY A 335 13.28 -4.68 8.06
CA GLY A 335 14.28 -4.77 9.12
C GLY A 335 15.58 -4.10 8.67
N ALA A 336 16.62 -4.30 9.47
CA ALA A 336 17.98 -3.98 9.07
C ALA A 336 18.77 -5.29 8.87
N ASP A 337 19.73 -5.29 7.95
CA ASP A 337 20.68 -6.38 7.80
C ASP A 337 21.76 -6.34 8.91
N GLU A 338 22.69 -7.30 8.88
CA GLU A 338 23.81 -7.36 9.84
C GLU A 338 24.73 -6.12 9.79
N TYR A 339 24.67 -5.37 8.67
CA TYR A 339 25.41 -4.13 8.45
C TYR A 339 24.55 -2.87 8.69
N GLN A 340 23.40 -3.01 9.36
CA GLN A 340 22.45 -1.94 9.64
C GLN A 340 21.83 -1.27 8.39
N ARG A 341 21.88 -1.92 7.23
CA ARG A 341 21.23 -1.43 6.01
C ARG A 341 19.76 -1.85 6.01
N PRO A 342 18.82 -0.98 5.60
CA PRO A 342 17.42 -1.37 5.46
C PRO A 342 17.26 -2.56 4.51
N GLN A 343 16.51 -3.58 4.94
CA GLN A 343 16.18 -4.75 4.14
C GLN A 343 14.72 -5.13 4.30
N VAL A 344 14.19 -5.84 3.29
CA VAL A 344 12.84 -6.43 3.34
C VAL A 344 12.99 -7.95 3.24
N SER A 345 12.59 -8.64 4.30
CA SER A 345 12.52 -10.10 4.34
C SER A 345 11.16 -10.55 3.82
N ILE A 346 11.15 -11.46 2.85
CA ILE A 346 9.94 -11.99 2.22
C ILE A 346 9.81 -13.47 2.56
N SER A 347 8.67 -13.86 3.12
CA SER A 347 8.30 -15.24 3.36
C SER A 347 7.43 -15.73 2.20
N LEU A 348 7.76 -16.92 1.68
CA LEU A 348 7.05 -17.54 0.57
C LEU A 348 6.19 -18.70 1.05
N ASP A 349 5.15 -19.01 0.30
CA ASP A 349 4.42 -20.27 0.44
C ASP A 349 5.28 -21.46 -0.06
N SER A 350 4.80 -22.68 0.22
CA SER A 350 5.47 -23.92 -0.17
C SER A 350 5.68 -24.04 -1.69
N LYS A 351 4.71 -23.58 -2.50
CA LYS A 351 4.77 -23.63 -3.97
C LYS A 351 5.78 -22.61 -4.53
N GLY A 352 5.78 -21.40 -3.98
CA GLY A 352 6.69 -20.32 -4.30
C GLY A 352 8.12 -20.64 -3.89
N GLY A 353 8.30 -21.23 -2.71
CA GLY A 353 9.58 -21.78 -2.26
C GLY A 353 10.11 -22.85 -3.20
N ALA A 354 9.27 -23.78 -3.67
CA ALA A 354 9.65 -24.80 -4.65
C ALA A 354 10.01 -24.20 -6.02
N LYS A 355 9.23 -23.23 -6.52
CA LYS A 355 9.54 -22.49 -7.76
C LYS A 355 10.88 -21.77 -7.66
N MET A 356 11.10 -21.07 -6.54
CA MET A 356 12.34 -20.35 -6.28
C MET A 356 13.53 -21.31 -6.18
N ASN A 357 13.40 -22.42 -5.44
CA ASN A 357 14.43 -23.46 -5.33
C ASN A 357 14.80 -24.05 -6.70
N ALA A 358 13.80 -24.37 -7.54
CA ALA A 358 14.02 -24.89 -8.88
C ALA A 358 14.73 -23.89 -9.80
N PHE A 359 14.45 -22.59 -9.62
CA PHE A 359 15.13 -21.53 -10.33
C PHE A 359 16.57 -21.33 -9.85
N THR A 360 16.77 -21.15 -8.54
CA THR A 360 18.08 -20.83 -7.96
C THR A 360 19.08 -21.96 -8.16
N LYS A 361 18.66 -23.23 -8.14
CA LYS A 361 19.53 -24.40 -8.46
C LYS A 361 20.31 -24.26 -9.76
N ARG A 362 19.75 -23.62 -10.78
CA ARG A 362 20.35 -23.45 -12.12
C ARG A 362 20.85 -22.03 -12.40
N ALA A 363 20.66 -21.11 -11.46
CA ALA A 363 20.88 -19.67 -11.64
C ALA A 363 21.63 -19.04 -10.44
N ILE A 364 22.45 -19.82 -9.74
CA ILE A 364 23.33 -19.30 -8.69
C ILE A 364 24.30 -18.29 -9.31
N GLY A 365 24.39 -17.10 -8.71
CA GLY A 365 25.25 -16.00 -9.17
C GLY A 365 24.67 -15.17 -10.32
N LYS A 366 23.48 -15.51 -10.84
CA LYS A 366 22.78 -14.69 -11.83
C LYS A 366 21.90 -13.65 -11.14
N ARG A 367 21.81 -12.46 -11.73
CA ARG A 367 20.99 -11.38 -11.20
C ARG A 367 19.49 -11.66 -11.37
N MET A 368 18.72 -11.30 -10.34
CA MET A 368 17.28 -11.40 -10.29
C MET A 368 16.67 -10.02 -10.03
N ALA A 369 15.70 -9.64 -10.84
CA ALA A 369 14.96 -8.40 -10.66
C ALA A 369 13.65 -8.64 -9.94
N THR A 370 13.32 -7.72 -9.04
CA THR A 370 11.97 -7.57 -8.50
C THR A 370 11.26 -6.47 -9.26
N VAL A 371 10.19 -6.83 -9.95
CA VAL A 371 9.32 -5.94 -10.72
C VAL A 371 8.11 -5.61 -9.87
N PHE A 372 7.88 -4.33 -9.65
CA PHE A 372 6.65 -3.82 -9.04
C PHE A 372 5.66 -3.48 -10.15
N ILE A 373 4.47 -4.05 -10.06
CA ILE A 373 3.41 -3.88 -11.04
C ILE A 373 2.22 -3.24 -10.35
N GLU A 374 1.83 -2.08 -10.84
CA GLU A 374 0.67 -1.33 -10.38
C GLU A 374 -0.40 -1.32 -11.47
N TYR A 375 -1.60 -1.76 -11.11
CA TYR A 375 -2.79 -1.67 -11.95
C TYR A 375 -3.58 -0.42 -11.56
N LYS A 376 -3.52 0.60 -12.41
CA LYS A 376 -4.26 1.84 -12.23
C LYS A 376 -5.63 1.71 -12.90
N PRO A 377 -6.75 2.09 -12.24
CA PRO A 377 -8.04 2.09 -12.90
C PRO A 377 -8.00 3.03 -14.12
N SER A 378 -8.52 2.56 -15.25
CA SER A 378 -8.49 3.30 -16.52
C SER A 378 -9.40 4.54 -16.55
N GLY A 379 -10.24 4.72 -15.52
CA GLY A 379 -11.20 5.82 -15.39
C GLY A 379 -12.34 5.82 -16.42
N LYS A 380 -12.34 4.86 -17.36
CA LYS A 380 -13.28 4.78 -18.48
C LYS A 380 -14.21 3.57 -18.30
N THR A 381 -15.48 3.74 -18.60
CA THR A 381 -16.48 2.66 -18.62
C THR A 381 -16.82 2.29 -20.05
N ASP A 382 -17.12 1.01 -20.29
CA ASP A 382 -17.74 0.57 -21.53
C ASP A 382 -19.19 1.09 -21.65
N ALA A 383 -19.83 0.84 -22.79
CA ALA A 383 -21.22 1.23 -23.05
C ALA A 383 -22.24 0.56 -22.09
N ASN A 384 -21.83 -0.45 -21.33
CA ASN A 384 -22.65 -1.19 -20.36
C ASN A 384 -22.36 -0.76 -18.91
N GLY A 385 -21.55 0.30 -18.70
CA GLY A 385 -21.18 0.79 -17.37
C GLY A 385 -20.12 -0.04 -16.65
N LYS A 386 -19.49 -1.02 -17.30
CA LYS A 386 -18.40 -1.82 -16.75
C LYS A 386 -17.08 -1.09 -16.96
N ALA A 387 -16.25 -0.99 -15.92
CA ALA A 387 -14.95 -0.36 -16.01
C ALA A 387 -14.06 -1.07 -17.05
N LEU A 388 -13.40 -0.30 -17.92
CA LEU A 388 -12.39 -0.82 -18.84
C LEU A 388 -11.20 -1.40 -18.06
N PRO A 389 -10.48 -2.38 -18.63
CA PRO A 389 -9.36 -3.02 -17.95
C PRO A 389 -8.33 -2.00 -17.42
N PRO A 390 -7.72 -2.27 -16.25
CA PRO A 390 -6.79 -1.35 -15.64
C PRO A 390 -5.52 -1.19 -16.50
N ILE A 391 -4.92 0.00 -16.41
CA ILE A 391 -3.65 0.33 -17.04
C ILE A 391 -2.54 -0.29 -16.19
N LYS A 392 -1.72 -1.14 -16.81
CA LYS A 392 -0.57 -1.78 -16.17
C LYS A 392 0.63 -0.84 -16.21
N VAL A 393 1.21 -0.52 -15.06
CA VAL A 393 2.47 0.23 -14.91
C VAL A 393 3.47 -0.69 -14.24
N GLU A 394 4.65 -0.86 -14.84
CA GLU A 394 5.68 -1.78 -14.35
C GLU A 394 7.00 -1.04 -14.15
N GLU A 395 7.68 -1.32 -13.04
CA GLU A 395 9.02 -0.79 -12.78
C GLU A 395 9.90 -1.83 -12.06
N VAL A 396 11.21 -1.78 -12.26
CA VAL A 396 12.16 -2.61 -11.51
C VAL A 396 12.58 -1.88 -10.23
N ILE A 397 12.19 -2.44 -9.08
CA ILE A 397 12.45 -1.83 -7.77
C ILE A 397 13.75 -2.30 -7.12
N ASN A 398 14.24 -3.47 -7.53
CA ASN A 398 15.48 -4.03 -7.02
C ASN A 398 16.07 -5.00 -8.05
N VAL A 399 17.40 -5.07 -8.11
CA VAL A 399 18.13 -6.09 -8.85
C VAL A 399 19.19 -6.68 -7.92
N ALA A 400 18.95 -7.91 -7.48
CA ALA A 400 19.81 -8.65 -6.54
C ALA A 400 20.67 -9.68 -7.25
#